data_AF-A0A7C2JYK8-F1
#
_entry.id   AF-A0A7C2JYK8-F1
#
_cell.length_a   1.000
_cell.length_b   1.000
_cell.length_c   1.000
_cell.angle_alpha   90.00
_cell.angle_beta   90.00
_cell.angle_gamma   90.00
#
_symmetry.space_group_name_H-M   'P 1'
#
loop_
_entity.id
_entity.type
_entity.pdbx_description
1 polymer ?
#
loop_
_entity_poly.entity_id
_entity_poly.type
_entity_poly.pdbx_seq_one_letter_code
_entity_poly.pdbx_strand_id
1 'polypeptide(L)'
;MRHWLSTGFIVCYLAALGWGIVSHALKFQTFSHPVMYYLVWDMFCGWQAYESRNHLIAEGESGAFYELSPAPWGTFAPFGDLPRTHYDSYGHTYRKVALTTLANTKHEPIRRVLVVEECWAKKYNLPDHLWSLKFDEPKDPFSYFWLRASFTPEGDPIEVHQDFIAFTTGATLVDNPRLVEDAKRGRPFFAVSPYHRTNGGRFEDPTAWAGGPNSFRAFAH
;
A
#
# COMPACT_ATOMS: atom_id res chain seq x y z
N MET A 1 -25.15 -15.35 38.18
CA MET A 1 -25.49 -14.32 37.16
C MET A 1 -24.35 -14.03 36.19
N ARG A 2 -23.11 -13.78 36.64
CA ARG A 2 -21.97 -13.48 35.74
C ARG A 2 -21.74 -14.54 34.66
N HIS A 3 -21.76 -15.84 35.02
CA HIS A 3 -21.60 -16.92 34.04
C HIS A 3 -22.68 -16.95 32.97
N TRP A 4 -23.97 -16.78 33.33
CA TRP A 4 -25.07 -16.77 32.36
C TRP A 4 -24.98 -15.60 31.39
N LEU A 5 -24.53 -14.44 31.87
CA LEU A 5 -24.29 -13.28 31.00
C LEU A 5 -23.10 -13.52 30.06
N SER A 6 -22.00 -14.08 30.56
CA SER A 6 -20.85 -14.44 29.72
C SER A 6 -21.20 -15.49 28.68
N THR A 7 -21.90 -16.56 29.06
CA THR A 7 -22.34 -17.61 28.14
C THR A 7 -23.34 -17.06 27.11
N GLY A 8 -24.30 -16.24 27.54
CA GLY A 8 -25.24 -15.59 26.63
C GLY A 8 -24.53 -14.70 25.61
N PHE A 9 -23.57 -13.90 26.07
CA PHE A 9 -22.75 -13.05 25.18
C PHE A 9 -21.96 -13.88 24.17
N ILE A 10 -21.28 -14.95 24.61
CA ILE A 10 -20.51 -15.85 23.72
C ILE A 10 -21.43 -16.49 22.67
N VAL A 11 -22.58 -17.03 23.09
CA VAL A 11 -23.54 -17.66 22.16
C VAL A 11 -24.06 -16.65 21.14
N CYS A 12 -24.45 -15.45 21.58
CA CYS A 12 -24.92 -14.39 20.67
C CYS A 12 -23.83 -13.95 19.69
N TYR A 13 -22.58 -13.79 20.16
CA TYR A 13 -21.45 -13.43 19.31
C TYR A 13 -21.14 -14.51 18.27
N LEU A 14 -21.07 -15.79 18.69
CA LEU A 14 -20.82 -16.90 17.77
C LEU A 14 -21.97 -17.10 16.77
N ALA A 15 -23.22 -16.92 17.19
CA ALA A 15 -24.37 -16.97 16.29
C ALA A 15 -24.31 -15.84 15.24
N ALA A 16 -23.91 -14.64 15.64
CA ALA A 16 -23.75 -13.51 14.74
C ALA A 16 -22.60 -13.73 13.73
N LEU A 17 -21.45 -14.27 14.18
CA LEU A 17 -20.36 -14.67 13.29
C LEU A 17 -20.79 -15.77 12.31
N GLY A 18 -21.46 -16.81 12.81
CA GLY A 18 -21.96 -17.92 11.98
C GLY A 18 -22.98 -17.45 10.93
N TRP A 19 -23.88 -16.55 11.31
CA TRP A 19 -24.79 -15.89 10.38
C TRP A 19 -24.02 -15.13 9.29
N GLY A 20 -22.94 -14.44 9.68
CA GLY A 20 -22.08 -13.72 8.74
C GLY A 20 -21.42 -14.62 7.72
N ILE A 21 -20.87 -15.75 8.17
CA ILE A 21 -20.25 -16.77 7.30
C ILE A 21 -21.28 -17.36 6.34
N VAL A 22 -22.46 -17.77 6.83
CA VAL A 22 -23.52 -18.37 5.99
C VAL A 22 -24.05 -17.37 4.97
N SER A 23 -24.28 -16.12 5.37
CA SER A 23 -24.72 -15.04 4.47
C SER A 23 -23.71 -14.80 3.35
N HIS A 24 -22.41 -14.77 3.67
CA HIS A 24 -21.35 -14.67 2.67
C HIS A 24 -21.27 -15.89 1.75
N ALA A 25 -21.32 -17.11 2.31
CA ALA A 25 -21.24 -18.35 1.55
C ALA A 25 -22.42 -18.49 0.56
N LEU A 26 -23.61 -18.08 0.97
CA LEU A 26 -24.83 -18.14 0.15
C LEU A 26 -25.08 -16.88 -0.69
N LYS A 27 -24.19 -15.87 -0.61
CA LYS A 27 -24.35 -14.54 -1.24
C LYS A 27 -25.69 -13.85 -0.91
N PHE A 28 -26.23 -14.11 0.27
CA PHE A 28 -27.48 -13.55 0.74
C PHE A 28 -27.21 -12.30 1.58
N GLN A 29 -27.66 -11.14 1.13
CA GLN A 29 -27.57 -9.87 1.89
C GLN A 29 -26.15 -9.46 2.36
N THR A 30 -25.14 -9.79 1.57
CA THR A 30 -23.71 -9.64 1.90
C THR A 30 -23.25 -8.21 2.24
N PHE A 31 -24.06 -7.19 1.96
CA PHE A 31 -23.75 -5.77 2.19
C PHE A 31 -24.88 -4.99 2.88
N SER A 32 -25.88 -5.68 3.43
CA SER A 32 -27.15 -5.04 3.78
C SER A 32 -27.20 -4.43 5.19
N HIS A 33 -26.19 -4.64 6.05
CA HIS A 33 -26.25 -4.15 7.43
C HIS A 33 -24.89 -3.74 8.03
N PRO A 34 -24.76 -2.55 8.64
CA PRO A 34 -23.51 -2.09 9.29
C PRO A 34 -22.98 -3.03 10.38
N VAL A 35 -23.85 -3.79 11.05
CA VAL A 35 -23.42 -4.79 12.06
C VAL A 35 -22.59 -5.92 11.44
N MET A 36 -22.86 -6.28 10.19
CA MET A 36 -22.06 -7.29 9.47
C MET A 36 -20.64 -6.80 9.21
N TYR A 37 -20.47 -5.49 8.99
CA TYR A 37 -19.14 -4.89 8.89
C TYR A 37 -18.35 -5.10 10.18
N TYR A 38 -18.93 -4.84 11.36
CA TYR A 38 -18.23 -5.05 12.63
C TYR A 38 -17.87 -6.53 12.91
N LEU A 39 -18.73 -7.48 12.51
CA LEU A 39 -18.49 -8.92 12.71
C LEU A 39 -17.43 -9.48 11.76
N VAL A 40 -17.43 -9.04 10.50
CA VAL A 40 -16.49 -9.51 9.48
C VAL A 40 -15.15 -8.79 9.59
N TRP A 41 -15.15 -7.49 9.90
CA TRP A 41 -13.93 -6.67 9.99
C TRP A 41 -13.04 -7.07 11.18
N ASP A 42 -13.63 -7.56 12.28
CA ASP A 42 -12.89 -8.16 13.41
C ASP A 42 -12.13 -9.44 13.00
N MET A 43 -12.63 -10.19 12.02
CA MET A 43 -11.94 -11.37 11.46
C MET A 43 -10.85 -11.03 10.44
N PHE A 44 -10.92 -9.86 9.81
CA PHE A 44 -9.96 -9.40 8.82
C PHE A 44 -9.38 -8.06 9.24
N CYS A 45 -8.72 -8.04 10.41
CA CYS A 45 -7.78 -6.97 10.73
C CYS A 45 -6.92 -6.72 9.49
N GLY A 46 -6.84 -5.47 9.03
CA GLY A 46 -6.08 -5.03 7.86
C GLY A 46 -4.58 -5.31 8.00
N TRP A 47 -4.22 -6.59 8.02
CA TRP A 47 -2.88 -7.10 8.19
C TRP A 47 -2.28 -7.24 6.80
N GLN A 48 -1.81 -6.12 6.28
CA GLN A 48 -0.82 -6.19 5.22
C GLN A 48 0.42 -6.87 5.79
N ALA A 49 0.92 -7.92 5.12
CA ALA A 49 2.13 -8.65 5.51
C ALA A 49 3.41 -7.81 5.32
N TYR A 50 3.29 -6.67 4.65
CA TYR A 50 4.36 -5.74 4.36
C TYR A 50 4.12 -4.41 5.07
N GLU A 51 5.21 -3.78 5.48
CA GLU A 51 5.25 -2.39 5.89
C GLU A 51 5.83 -1.58 4.72
N SER A 52 5.37 -0.33 4.54
CA SER A 52 5.96 0.58 3.57
C SER A 52 6.34 1.94 4.15
N ARG A 53 7.34 2.56 3.52
CA ARG A 53 7.82 3.92 3.79
C ARG A 53 8.05 4.64 2.48
N ASN A 54 7.69 5.92 2.44
CA ASN A 54 7.96 6.78 1.31
C ASN A 54 9.15 7.68 1.59
N HIS A 55 10.07 7.72 0.64
CA HIS A 55 11.26 8.56 0.60
C HIS A 55 11.07 9.60 -0.49
N LEU A 56 11.20 10.88 -0.12
CA LEU A 56 11.07 11.99 -1.06
C LEU A 56 12.48 12.49 -1.38
N ILE A 57 12.84 12.46 -2.66
CA ILE A 57 14.19 12.78 -3.13
C ILE A 57 14.08 13.80 -4.27
N ALA A 58 14.85 14.86 -4.26
CA ALA A 58 15.03 15.73 -5.41
C ALA A 58 16.33 15.38 -6.16
N GLU A 59 16.27 15.37 -7.49
CA GLU A 59 17.44 15.27 -8.35
C GLU A 59 17.77 16.68 -8.88
N GLY A 60 18.97 17.17 -8.59
CA GLY A 60 19.47 18.44 -9.12
C GLY A 60 20.02 18.33 -10.54
N GLU A 61 20.26 19.47 -11.19
CA GLU A 61 20.85 19.51 -12.54
C GLU A 61 22.24 18.89 -12.63
N SER A 62 23.02 18.88 -11.54
CA SER A 62 24.31 18.20 -11.48
C SER A 62 24.21 16.67 -11.42
N GLY A 63 23.00 16.13 -11.22
CA GLY A 63 22.77 14.71 -10.92
C GLY A 63 22.91 14.36 -9.43
N ALA A 64 23.13 15.35 -8.56
CA ALA A 64 23.10 15.14 -7.11
C ALA A 64 21.67 14.87 -6.61
N PHE A 65 21.56 13.98 -5.61
CA PHE A 65 20.29 13.66 -4.96
C PHE A 65 20.20 14.32 -3.59
N TYR A 66 19.06 14.93 -3.31
CA TYR A 66 18.76 15.63 -2.06
C TYR A 66 17.55 15.01 -1.39
N GLU A 67 17.69 14.63 -0.13
CA GLU A 67 16.57 14.16 0.68
C GLU A 67 15.64 15.33 1.06
N LEU A 68 14.33 15.17 0.82
CA LEU A 68 13.31 16.20 1.08
C LEU A 68 12.46 15.90 2.33
N SER A 69 12.63 14.72 2.91
CA SER A 69 11.97 14.28 4.14
C SER A 69 13.00 13.60 5.01
N PRO A 70 13.34 14.12 6.20
CA PRO A 70 12.57 15.12 6.95
C PRO A 70 12.70 16.54 6.37
N ALA A 71 11.64 17.32 6.55
CA ALA A 71 11.61 18.73 6.18
C ALA A 71 12.57 19.56 7.07
N PRO A 72 13.01 20.76 6.65
CA PRO A 72 14.01 21.54 7.39
C PRO A 72 13.58 21.97 8.80
N TRP A 73 12.29 21.98 9.11
CA TRP A 73 11.75 22.22 10.44
C TRP A 73 11.65 20.96 11.33
N GLY A 74 12.23 19.85 10.88
CA GLY A 74 12.29 18.58 11.59
C GLY A 74 11.09 17.67 11.39
N THR A 75 11.10 16.55 12.12
CA THR A 75 10.11 15.48 12.02
C THR A 75 8.88 15.77 12.89
N PHE A 76 7.69 15.73 12.29
CA PHE A 76 6.42 15.71 13.02
C PHE A 76 5.86 14.28 13.07
N ALA A 77 5.78 13.69 14.26
CA ALA A 77 5.31 12.32 14.50
C ALA A 77 4.19 12.33 15.58
N PRO A 78 2.92 12.57 15.21
CA PRO A 78 1.84 12.73 16.18
C PRO A 78 1.41 11.44 16.89
N PHE A 79 1.65 10.28 16.29
CA PHE A 79 1.15 8.99 16.76
C PHE A 79 2.27 7.96 16.96
N GLY A 80 3.35 8.38 17.62
CA GLY A 80 4.49 7.53 17.95
C GLY A 80 5.78 8.05 17.35
N ASP A 81 6.61 7.11 16.92
CA ASP A 81 7.96 7.28 16.38
C ASP A 81 7.97 7.47 14.84
N LEU A 82 6.83 7.29 14.18
CA LEU A 82 6.74 7.38 12.73
C LEU A 82 6.44 8.81 12.22
N PRO A 83 7.29 9.39 11.35
CA PRO A 83 7.02 10.66 10.68
C PRO A 83 5.69 10.72 9.92
N ARG A 84 5.11 11.92 9.87
CA ARG A 84 3.83 12.15 9.18
C ARG A 84 3.82 11.77 7.70
N THR A 85 4.97 11.89 7.04
CA THR A 85 5.15 11.55 5.62
C THR A 85 4.83 10.09 5.30
N HIS A 86 4.88 9.20 6.30
CA HIS A 86 4.59 7.78 6.13
C HIS A 86 3.12 7.40 6.40
N TYR A 87 2.30 8.29 6.98
CA TYR A 87 0.85 8.04 7.11
C TYR A 87 0.07 8.31 5.82
N ASP A 88 0.71 8.96 4.83
CA ASP A 88 0.09 9.31 3.57
C ASP A 88 0.13 8.14 2.59
N SER A 89 -0.69 7.13 2.87
CA SER A 89 -0.78 5.91 2.05
C SER A 89 -1.24 6.16 0.62
N TYR A 90 -1.83 7.32 0.32
CA TYR A 90 -2.30 7.68 -1.03
C TYR A 90 -1.38 8.68 -1.74
N GLY A 91 -0.41 9.25 -1.04
CA GLY A 91 0.53 10.22 -1.60
C GLY A 91 -0.04 11.59 -1.92
N HIS A 92 -1.12 11.99 -1.25
CA HIS A 92 -1.76 13.30 -1.48
C HIS A 92 -0.89 14.49 -1.05
N THR A 93 0.11 14.26 -0.19
CA THR A 93 0.92 15.30 0.46
C THR A 93 2.34 15.37 -0.09
N TYR A 94 2.79 14.41 -0.91
CA TYR A 94 4.17 14.36 -1.41
C TYR A 94 4.60 15.66 -2.08
N ARG A 95 3.78 16.13 -3.04
CA ARG A 95 3.99 17.38 -3.76
C ARG A 95 4.15 18.56 -2.79
N LYS A 96 3.27 18.66 -1.81
CA LYS A 96 3.27 19.77 -0.86
C LYS A 96 4.52 19.76 0.01
N VAL A 97 4.92 18.59 0.50
CA VAL A 97 6.14 18.43 1.32
C VAL A 97 7.37 18.77 0.50
N ALA A 98 7.49 18.23 -0.72
CA ALA A 98 8.63 18.47 -1.59
C ALA A 98 8.78 19.97 -1.92
N LEU A 99 7.73 20.60 -2.46
CA LEU A 99 7.77 22.01 -2.85
C LEU A 99 8.02 22.94 -1.66
N THR A 100 7.43 22.65 -0.50
CA THR A 100 7.66 23.46 0.69
C THR A 100 9.11 23.31 1.18
N THR A 101 9.68 22.12 1.10
CA THR A 101 11.08 21.88 1.50
C THR A 101 12.03 22.59 0.55
N LEU A 102 11.84 22.45 -0.77
CA LEU A 102 12.65 23.15 -1.77
C LEU A 102 12.56 24.68 -1.62
N ALA A 103 11.35 25.23 -1.45
CA ALA A 103 11.15 26.67 -1.26
C ALA A 103 11.84 27.24 0.00
N ASN A 104 12.17 26.40 1.00
CA ASN A 104 12.76 26.81 2.26
C ASN A 104 14.18 26.27 2.48
N THR A 105 14.82 25.71 1.44
CA THR A 105 16.19 25.20 1.49
C THR A 105 17.05 25.81 0.39
N LYS A 106 18.37 25.72 0.53
CA LYS A 106 19.31 26.13 -0.52
C LYS A 106 19.75 24.88 -1.28
N HIS A 107 19.50 24.88 -2.57
CA HIS A 107 19.87 23.81 -3.47
C HIS A 107 20.17 24.40 -4.85
N GLU A 108 20.81 23.61 -5.71
CA GLU A 108 20.91 23.93 -7.13
C GLU A 108 19.53 23.80 -7.81
N PRO A 109 19.37 24.24 -9.07
CA PRO A 109 18.13 23.99 -9.81
C PRO A 109 17.78 22.50 -9.81
N ILE A 110 16.53 22.20 -9.45
CA ILE A 110 16.02 20.82 -9.40
C ILE A 110 15.55 20.44 -10.79
N ARG A 111 15.87 19.21 -11.21
CA ARG A 111 15.41 18.60 -12.45
C ARG A 111 14.07 17.88 -12.27
N ARG A 112 13.93 17.13 -11.18
CA ARG A 112 12.71 16.40 -10.82
C ARG A 112 12.68 16.01 -9.35
N VAL A 113 11.49 15.73 -8.86
CA VAL A 113 11.26 15.13 -7.55
C VAL A 113 10.83 13.68 -7.75
N LEU A 114 11.43 12.77 -7.00
CA LEU A 114 11.18 11.34 -7.00
C LEU A 114 10.56 10.94 -5.66
N VAL A 115 9.54 10.11 -5.71
CA VAL A 115 8.98 9.42 -4.55
C VAL A 115 9.33 7.95 -4.69
N VAL A 116 10.25 7.51 -3.86
CA VAL A 116 10.66 6.11 -3.78
C VAL A 116 9.91 5.49 -2.62
N GLU A 117 9.20 4.41 -2.88
CA GLU A 117 8.60 3.62 -1.81
C GLU A 117 9.53 2.45 -1.47
N GLU A 118 9.75 2.27 -0.17
CA GLU A 118 10.46 1.15 0.42
C GLU A 118 9.43 0.22 1.05
N CYS A 119 9.52 -1.08 0.77
CA CYS A 119 8.61 -2.09 1.28
C CYS A 119 9.39 -3.28 1.86
N TRP A 120 8.99 -3.79 3.01
CA TRP A 120 9.60 -4.98 3.60
C TRP A 120 8.57 -5.82 4.36
N ALA A 121 8.87 -7.10 4.59
CA ALA A 121 7.97 -7.99 5.31
C ALA A 121 7.91 -7.61 6.80
N LYS A 122 6.70 -7.42 7.35
CA LYS A 122 6.47 -7.04 8.76
C LYS A 122 7.05 -7.99 9.78
N LYS A 123 7.34 -9.25 9.40
CA LYS A 123 8.05 -10.19 10.29
C LYS A 123 9.38 -9.60 10.80
N TYR A 124 10.02 -8.74 10.01
CA TYR A 124 11.27 -8.07 10.38
C TYR A 124 11.08 -6.88 11.34
N ASN A 125 9.84 -6.46 11.61
CA ASN A 125 9.56 -5.47 12.66
C ASN A 125 9.67 -6.07 14.08
N LEU A 126 9.81 -7.40 14.18
CA LEU A 126 9.94 -8.06 15.47
C LEU A 126 11.26 -7.66 16.15
N PRO A 127 11.26 -7.21 17.41
CA PRO A 127 12.48 -6.92 18.16
C PRO A 127 13.45 -8.11 18.19
N ASP A 128 14.75 -7.84 18.18
CA ASP A 128 15.77 -8.89 17.98
C ASP A 128 15.73 -9.98 19.05
N HIS A 129 15.43 -9.62 20.31
CA HIS A 129 15.24 -10.60 21.38
C HIS A 129 14.07 -11.55 21.10
N LEU A 130 12.95 -11.06 20.54
CA LEU A 130 11.82 -11.90 20.15
C LEU A 130 12.10 -12.71 18.88
N TRP A 131 12.92 -12.17 17.97
CA TRP A 131 13.38 -12.92 16.80
C TRP A 131 14.19 -14.15 17.23
N SER A 132 15.18 -13.95 18.10
CA SER A 132 16.04 -15.04 18.60
C SER A 132 15.30 -16.14 19.38
N LEU A 133 14.13 -15.83 19.94
CA LEU A 133 13.28 -16.83 20.60
C LEU A 133 12.51 -17.70 19.60
N LYS A 134 12.29 -17.20 18.38
CA LYS A 134 11.40 -17.83 17.38
C LYS A 134 12.16 -18.47 16.22
N PHE A 135 13.33 -17.95 15.89
CA PHE A 135 14.11 -18.34 14.72
C PHE A 135 15.57 -18.57 15.11
N ASP A 136 16.15 -19.65 14.58
CA ASP A 136 17.58 -19.97 14.76
C ASP A 136 18.49 -19.15 13.83
N GLU A 137 17.92 -18.56 12.76
CA GLU A 137 18.64 -17.72 11.80
C GLU A 137 18.80 -16.27 12.29
N PRO A 138 19.89 -15.59 11.92
CA PRO A 138 20.04 -14.17 12.19
C PRO A 138 18.96 -13.38 11.45
N LYS A 139 18.54 -12.28 12.07
CA LYS A 139 17.59 -11.37 11.46
C LYS A 139 18.28 -10.54 10.37
N ASP A 140 17.98 -10.83 9.12
CA ASP A 140 18.47 -10.09 7.96
C ASP A 140 17.28 -9.42 7.22
N PRO A 141 16.98 -8.14 7.53
CA PRO A 141 15.87 -7.43 6.91
C PRO A 141 16.18 -7.10 5.44
N PHE A 142 15.26 -7.48 4.55
CA PHE A 142 15.34 -7.15 3.13
C PHE A 142 14.24 -6.16 2.74
N SER A 143 14.66 -5.04 2.18
CA SER A 143 13.78 -3.98 1.68
C SER A 143 13.74 -3.97 0.15
N TYR A 144 12.55 -3.88 -0.41
CA TYR A 144 12.29 -3.63 -1.82
C TYR A 144 12.11 -2.13 -2.02
N PHE A 145 12.82 -1.56 -2.99
CA PHE A 145 12.68 -0.17 -3.38
C PHE A 145 12.10 -0.08 -4.78
N TRP A 146 11.17 0.85 -4.98
CA TRP A 146 10.58 1.08 -6.29
C TRP A 146 10.10 2.54 -6.43
N LEU A 147 10.02 3.01 -7.67
CA LEU A 147 9.57 4.36 -7.96
C LEU A 147 8.04 4.41 -7.90
N ARG A 148 7.51 5.16 -6.94
CA ARG A 148 6.06 5.34 -6.76
C ARG A 148 5.52 6.50 -7.58
N ALA A 149 6.25 7.60 -7.65
CA ALA A 149 5.88 8.75 -8.46
C ALA A 149 7.09 9.62 -8.80
N SER A 150 7.00 10.36 -9.89
CA SER A 150 7.93 11.42 -10.23
C SER A 150 7.18 12.70 -10.58
N PHE A 151 7.75 13.84 -10.20
CA PHE A 151 7.17 15.16 -10.41
C PHE A 151 8.21 16.10 -11.03
N THR A 152 7.73 17.10 -11.77
CA THR A 152 8.55 18.24 -12.18
C THR A 152 9.00 19.05 -10.96
N PRO A 153 9.98 19.96 -11.11
CA PRO A 153 10.38 20.87 -10.04
C PRO A 153 9.24 21.74 -9.49
N GLU A 154 8.23 22.01 -10.31
CA GLU A 154 7.00 22.75 -9.97
C GLU A 154 5.92 21.86 -9.32
N GLY A 155 6.19 20.56 -9.26
CA GLY A 155 5.35 19.55 -8.64
C GLY A 155 4.24 19.02 -9.55
N ASP A 156 4.34 19.17 -10.86
CA ASP A 156 3.41 18.53 -11.79
C ASP A 156 3.78 17.05 -11.94
N PRO A 157 2.81 16.12 -11.92
CA PRO A 157 3.11 14.69 -12.03
C PRO A 157 3.64 14.35 -13.42
N ILE A 158 4.78 13.67 -13.46
CA ILE A 158 5.34 13.07 -14.68
C ILE A 158 4.86 11.62 -14.77
N GLU A 159 5.09 10.85 -13.69
CA GLU A 159 4.66 9.45 -13.57
C GLU A 159 4.06 9.22 -12.17
N VAL A 160 2.99 8.43 -12.10
CA VAL A 160 2.36 8.02 -10.85
C VAL A 160 1.96 6.56 -10.96
N HIS A 161 2.46 5.75 -10.04
CA HIS A 161 2.16 4.33 -9.94
C HIS A 161 1.27 4.07 -8.71
N GLN A 162 0.62 2.91 -8.70
CA GLN A 162 -0.05 2.40 -7.48
C GLN A 162 1.00 2.11 -6.40
N ASP A 163 0.58 1.88 -5.14
CA ASP A 163 1.51 1.39 -4.11
C ASP A 163 1.92 -0.08 -4.39
N PHE A 164 3.00 -0.52 -3.75
CA PHE A 164 3.63 -1.81 -4.07
C PHE A 164 2.68 -2.98 -3.85
N ILE A 165 1.82 -2.85 -2.83
CA ILE A 165 0.87 -3.89 -2.45
C ILE A 165 -0.29 -3.92 -3.43
N ALA A 166 -0.80 -2.77 -3.84
CA ALA A 166 -1.82 -2.68 -4.88
C ALA A 166 -1.30 -3.23 -6.22
N PHE A 167 -0.08 -2.89 -6.59
CA PHE A 167 0.57 -3.41 -7.80
C PHE A 167 0.74 -4.93 -7.75
N THR A 168 1.35 -5.47 -6.69
CA THR A 168 1.58 -6.91 -6.55
C THR A 168 0.28 -7.70 -6.44
N THR A 169 -0.73 -7.16 -5.78
CA THR A 169 -2.08 -7.74 -5.74
C THR A 169 -2.71 -7.78 -7.13
N GLY A 170 -2.63 -6.68 -7.88
CA GLY A 170 -3.12 -6.60 -9.25
C GLY A 170 -2.43 -7.61 -10.16
N ALA A 171 -1.09 -7.66 -10.11
CA ALA A 171 -0.29 -8.63 -10.87
C ALA A 171 -0.68 -10.08 -10.53
N THR A 172 -0.82 -10.42 -9.25
CA THR A 172 -1.21 -11.78 -8.81
C THR A 172 -2.58 -12.19 -9.38
N LEU A 173 -3.53 -11.26 -9.48
CA LEU A 173 -4.85 -11.53 -10.04
C LEU A 173 -4.81 -11.70 -11.57
N VAL A 174 -4.02 -10.87 -12.26
CA VAL A 174 -3.92 -10.85 -13.73
C VAL A 174 -3.08 -12.01 -14.27
N ASP A 175 -1.98 -12.33 -13.59
CA ASP A 175 -1.02 -13.37 -13.98
C ASP A 175 -1.56 -14.79 -13.77
N ASN A 176 -2.64 -14.94 -12.98
CA ASN A 176 -3.29 -16.21 -12.77
C ASN A 176 -4.49 -16.37 -13.74
N PRO A 177 -4.34 -17.14 -14.83
CA PRO A 177 -5.40 -17.27 -15.84
C PRO A 177 -6.70 -17.86 -15.28
N ARG A 178 -6.63 -18.68 -14.21
CA ARG A 178 -7.82 -19.23 -13.54
C ARG A 178 -8.63 -18.13 -12.84
N LEU A 179 -7.94 -17.23 -12.14
CA LEU A 179 -8.59 -16.10 -11.48
C LEU A 179 -9.17 -15.13 -12.50
N VAL A 180 -8.50 -14.92 -13.63
CA VAL A 180 -9.02 -14.11 -14.75
C VAL A 180 -10.30 -14.74 -15.34
N GLU A 181 -10.33 -16.06 -15.54
CA GLU A 181 -11.53 -16.77 -16.01
C GLU A 181 -12.69 -16.69 -15.01
N ASP A 182 -12.43 -16.91 -13.73
CA ASP A 182 -13.44 -16.82 -12.68
C ASP A 182 -13.96 -15.38 -12.51
N ALA A 183 -13.08 -14.38 -12.63
CA ALA A 183 -13.46 -12.97 -12.67
C ALA A 183 -14.38 -12.64 -13.86
N LYS A 184 -14.29 -13.37 -14.99
CA LYS A 184 -15.23 -13.25 -16.12
C LYS A 184 -16.56 -13.96 -15.83
N ARG A 185 -16.54 -15.11 -15.16
CA ARG A 185 -17.75 -15.87 -14.78
C ARG A 185 -18.66 -15.13 -13.79
N GLY A 186 -18.07 -14.30 -12.93
CA GLY A 186 -18.78 -13.55 -11.89
C GLY A 186 -19.35 -12.19 -12.31
N ARG A 187 -19.16 -11.73 -13.56
CA ARG A 187 -19.70 -10.43 -13.98
C ARG A 187 -21.21 -10.55 -14.24
N PRO A 188 -22.08 -9.75 -13.59
CA PRO A 188 -23.44 -9.61 -14.07
C PRO A 188 -23.39 -9.06 -15.50
N PHE A 189 -24.17 -9.67 -16.40
CA PHE A 189 -24.23 -9.34 -17.83
C PHE A 189 -24.58 -7.85 -18.08
N PHE A 190 -25.09 -7.15 -17.08
CA PHE A 190 -25.42 -5.72 -17.10
C PHE A 190 -24.99 -5.02 -15.81
N ALA A 191 -23.88 -4.27 -15.88
CA ALA A 191 -23.63 -3.05 -15.10
C ALA A 191 -22.39 -2.35 -15.67
N VAL A 192 -22.50 -1.86 -16.90
CA VAL A 192 -21.53 -0.87 -17.40
C VAL A 192 -22.05 0.49 -16.96
N SER A 193 -21.35 1.11 -16.00
CA SER A 193 -21.52 2.53 -15.73
C SER A 193 -21.28 3.30 -17.05
N PRO A 194 -22.18 4.22 -17.46
CA PRO A 194 -22.05 4.98 -18.71
C PRO A 194 -20.71 5.74 -18.83
N TYR A 195 -20.06 6.01 -17.71
CA TYR A 195 -18.78 6.74 -17.62
C TYR A 195 -17.55 5.90 -17.97
N HIS A 196 -17.66 4.57 -18.08
CA HIS A 196 -16.53 3.68 -18.41
C HIS A 196 -16.35 3.41 -19.92
N ARG A 197 -17.05 4.15 -20.80
CA ARG A 197 -16.96 3.93 -22.26
C ARG A 197 -15.71 4.51 -22.93
N THR A 198 -14.88 5.33 -22.27
CA THR A 198 -13.88 6.15 -22.98
C THR A 198 -12.42 5.75 -22.86
N ASN A 199 -12.01 4.84 -21.99
CA ASN A 199 -10.60 4.42 -21.93
C ASN A 199 -10.46 2.92 -22.22
N GLY A 200 -10.51 2.58 -23.51
CA GLY A 200 -9.88 1.36 -24.04
C GLY A 200 -8.35 1.47 -24.00
N GLY A 201 -7.80 1.87 -22.85
CA GLY A 201 -6.38 2.05 -22.65
C GLY A 201 -5.68 0.71 -22.79
N ARG A 202 -4.72 0.63 -23.71
CA ARG A 202 -3.70 -0.41 -23.70
C ARG A 202 -3.09 -0.45 -22.30
N PHE A 203 -3.14 -1.62 -21.65
CA PHE A 203 -2.24 -1.89 -20.53
C PHE A 203 -0.82 -1.96 -21.11
N GLU A 204 -0.08 -0.86 -21.00
CA GLU A 204 1.35 -0.87 -21.26
C GLU A 204 2.08 -1.43 -20.03
N ASP A 205 3.17 -2.16 -20.27
CA ASP A 205 4.00 -2.73 -19.20
C ASP A 205 4.59 -1.59 -18.35
N PRO A 206 4.31 -1.52 -17.02
CA PRO A 206 4.80 -0.45 -16.16
C PRO A 206 6.32 -0.48 -15.97
N THR A 207 7.01 -1.54 -16.40
CA THR A 207 8.48 -1.63 -16.44
C THR A 207 9.06 -1.29 -17.82
N ALA A 208 8.25 -0.85 -18.78
CA ALA A 208 8.72 -0.48 -20.12
C ALA A 208 9.79 0.63 -20.10
N TRP A 209 9.71 1.56 -19.15
CA TRP A 209 10.75 2.58 -18.94
C TRP A 209 12.10 1.99 -18.49
N ALA A 210 12.08 0.78 -17.92
CA ALA A 210 13.23 -0.02 -17.51
C ALA A 210 13.49 -1.22 -18.46
N GLY A 211 12.93 -1.19 -19.68
CA GLY A 211 13.17 -2.17 -20.76
C GLY A 211 12.13 -3.29 -20.88
N GLY A 212 11.19 -3.43 -19.93
CA GLY A 212 10.11 -4.42 -19.92
C GLY A 212 10.57 -5.89 -20.10
N PRO A 213 9.64 -6.82 -20.32
CA PRO A 213 8.81 -7.50 -19.31
C PRO A 213 9.59 -7.96 -18.04
N ASN A 214 9.20 -7.43 -16.87
CA ASN A 214 9.62 -7.86 -15.52
C ASN A 214 11.12 -7.71 -15.16
N SER A 215 11.82 -6.69 -15.66
CA SER A 215 13.28 -6.58 -15.46
C SER A 215 13.68 -6.18 -14.02
N PHE A 216 14.10 -7.17 -13.23
CA PHE A 216 14.90 -7.00 -12.01
C PHE A 216 16.37 -6.75 -12.37
N ARG A 217 16.90 -5.56 -12.06
CA ARG A 217 18.36 -5.36 -11.92
C ARG A 217 18.68 -5.11 -10.46
N ALA A 218 19.24 -6.13 -9.82
CA ALA A 218 19.83 -6.03 -8.50
C ALA A 218 20.96 -5.00 -8.53
N PHE A 219 20.83 -3.92 -7.76
CA PHE A 219 21.99 -3.14 -7.37
C PHE A 219 22.71 -3.93 -6.28
N ALA A 220 23.71 -4.71 -6.71
CA ALA A 220 24.67 -5.31 -5.80
C ALA A 220 25.65 -4.21 -5.35
N HIS A 221 25.74 -4.03 -4.03
CA HIS A 221 26.89 -3.41 -3.38
C HIS A 221 28.02 -4.43 -3.25
#